data_AF-A0A527H3E9-F1
#
_entry.id   AF-A0A527H3E9-F1
#
_cell.length_a   1.000
_cell.length_b   1.000
_cell.length_c   1.000
_cell.angle_alpha   90.00
_cell.angle_beta   90.00
_cell.angle_gamma   90.00
#
_symmetry.space_group_name_H-M   'P 1'
#
loop_
_entity.id
_entity.type
_entity.pdbx_description
1 polymer ?
#
loop_
_entity_poly.entity_id
_entity_poly.type
_entity_poly.pdbx_seq_one_letter_code
_entity_poly.pdbx_strand_id
1 'polypeptide(L)' 'DIARIAQPTLVAVGTTDDIGGSPDELAALMPNASAFHIEGRDHMLAVGDKTFKQRVLEFYAENPL' A
#
# COMPACT_ATOMS: atom_id res chain seq x y z
N ASP A 1 -9.03 -7.76 15.19
CA ASP A 1 -8.59 -8.43 13.95
C ASP A 1 -8.60 -7.50 12.77
N ILE A 2 -7.59 -7.65 11.91
CA ILE A 2 -7.39 -6.88 10.67
C ILE A 2 -8.63 -6.96 9.76
N ALA A 3 -9.28 -8.12 9.70
CA ALA A 3 -10.51 -8.31 8.92
C ALA A 3 -11.69 -7.38 9.31
N ARG A 4 -11.62 -6.67 10.44
CA ARG A 4 -12.65 -5.70 10.85
C ARG A 4 -12.43 -4.30 10.27
N ILE A 5 -11.29 -4.03 9.64
CA ILE A 5 -11.02 -2.74 8.99
C ILE A 5 -11.84 -2.69 7.70
N ALA A 6 -12.95 -1.94 7.73
CA ALA A 6 -13.86 -1.83 6.59
C ALA A 6 -13.55 -0.61 5.69
N GLN A 7 -12.76 0.35 6.19
CA GLN A 7 -12.33 1.50 5.40
C GLN A 7 -11.47 1.05 4.21
N PRO A 8 -11.63 1.69 3.03
CA PRO A 8 -10.69 1.50 1.95
C PRO A 8 -9.25 1.66 2.44
N THR A 9 -8.36 0.76 2.02
CA THR A 9 -6.97 0.75 2.49
C THR A 9 -6.01 0.51 1.34
N LEU A 10 -4.98 1.36 1.21
CA LEU A 10 -3.86 1.14 0.31
C LEU A 10 -2.66 0.63 1.11
N VAL A 11 -2.16 -0.56 0.78
CA VAL A 11 -0.95 -1.15 1.36
C VAL A 11 0.18 -1.01 0.33
N ALA A 12 1.22 -0.25 0.66
CA ALA A 12 2.34 -0.01 -0.26
C ALA A 12 3.66 -0.48 0.34
N VAL A 13 4.41 -1.32 -0.38
CA VAL A 13 5.72 -1.85 0.04
C VAL A 13 6.69 -1.78 -1.14
N GLY A 14 7.96 -1.47 -0.86
CA GLY A 14 9.02 -1.48 -1.86
C GLY A 14 9.43 -2.90 -2.26
N THR A 15 9.68 -3.15 -3.55
CA THR A 15 10.01 -4.51 -4.02
C THR A 15 11.38 -5.02 -3.57
N THR A 16 12.23 -4.14 -3.04
CA THR A 16 13.54 -4.49 -2.45
C THR A 16 13.58 -4.24 -0.94
N ASP A 17 12.42 -4.08 -0.29
CA ASP A 17 12.29 -3.96 1.16
C ASP A 17 12.39 -5.35 1.81
N ASP A 18 13.34 -5.53 2.71
CA ASP A 18 13.59 -6.76 3.46
C ASP A 18 12.87 -6.82 4.82
N ILE A 19 12.17 -5.76 5.20
CA ILE A 19 11.47 -5.58 6.49
C ILE A 19 9.95 -5.60 6.32
N GLY A 20 9.42 -4.93 5.30
CA GLY A 20 8.00 -4.61 5.14
C GLY A 20 7.06 -5.81 4.91
N GLY A 21 7.58 -6.95 4.42
CA GLY A 21 6.80 -8.14 4.13
C GLY A 21 5.91 -8.01 2.88
N SER A 22 4.94 -8.91 2.72
CA SER A 22 4.08 -8.97 1.52
C SER A 22 2.91 -7.98 1.60
N PRO A 23 2.82 -6.99 0.68
CA PRO A 23 1.66 -6.10 0.63
C PRO A 23 0.38 -6.86 0.21
N ASP A 24 0.50 -7.88 -0.63
CA ASP A 24 -0.63 -8.69 -1.11
C ASP A 24 -1.26 -9.53 0.01
N GLU A 25 -0.42 -10.17 0.83
CA GLU A 25 -0.91 -10.98 1.95
C GLU A 25 -1.66 -10.12 2.95
N LEU A 26 -1.14 -8.93 3.28
CA LEU A 26 -1.82 -8.00 4.19
C LEU A 26 -3.13 -7.46 3.58
N ALA A 27 -3.11 -7.08 2.30
CA ALA A 27 -4.32 -6.61 1.62
C ALA A 27 -5.41 -7.69 1.58
N ALA A 28 -5.05 -8.96 1.35
CA ALA A 28 -5.98 -10.08 1.30
C ALA A 28 -6.72 -10.33 2.64
N LEU A 29 -6.19 -9.83 3.76
CA LEU A 29 -6.82 -9.93 5.08
C LEU A 29 -7.91 -8.88 5.31
N MET A 30 -8.05 -7.88 4.44
CA MET A 30 -8.99 -6.78 4.58
C MET A 30 -10.01 -6.77 3.43
N PRO A 31 -11.29 -6.45 3.70
CA PRO A 31 -12.34 -6.51 2.68
C PRO A 31 -12.17 -5.49 1.54
N ASN A 32 -11.60 -4.31 1.83
CA ASN A 32 -11.52 -3.18 0.90
C ASN A 32 -10.08 -2.67 0.75
N ALA A 33 -9.10 -3.58 0.74
CA ALA A 33 -7.71 -3.20 0.59
C ALA A 33 -7.15 -3.48 -0.81
N SER A 34 -6.15 -2.71 -1.19
CA SER A 34 -5.38 -2.90 -2.42
C SER A 34 -3.88 -2.82 -2.11
N ALA A 35 -3.12 -3.72 -2.72
CA ALA A 35 -1.66 -3.72 -2.65
C ALA A 35 -1.06 -2.82 -3.74
N PHE A 36 0.08 -2.21 -3.43
CA PHE A 36 0.90 -1.46 -4.37
C PHE A 36 2.38 -1.77 -4.15
N HIS A 37 3.04 -2.21 -5.22
CA HIS A 37 4.46 -2.52 -5.22
C HIS A 37 5.24 -1.31 -5.73
N ILE A 38 6.10 -0.75 -4.88
CA ILE A 38 6.94 0.39 -5.24
C ILE A 38 8.24 -0.17 -5.83
N GLU A 39 8.26 -0.29 -7.16
CA GLU A 39 9.34 -0.97 -7.88
C GLU A 39 10.73 -0.38 -7.59
N GLY A 40 11.69 -1.25 -7.24
CA GLY A 40 13.09 -0.91 -6.99
C GLY A 40 13.32 -0.07 -5.73
N ARG A 41 12.37 -0.06 -4.77
CA ARG A 41 12.49 0.68 -3.51
C ARG A 41 12.70 -0.23 -2.32
N ASP A 42 13.56 0.23 -1.43
CA ASP A 42 13.80 -0.35 -0.12
C ASP A 42 12.93 0.35 0.95
N HIS A 43 13.11 -0.10 2.18
CA HIS A 43 12.42 0.41 3.37
C HIS A 43 12.54 1.92 3.57
N MET A 44 13.70 2.50 3.26
CA MET A 44 14.01 3.89 3.56
C MET A 44 13.52 4.86 2.48
N LEU A 45 13.40 4.39 1.24
CA LEU A 45 13.11 5.22 0.07
C LEU A 45 11.65 5.14 -0.40
N ALA A 46 10.90 4.12 0.01
CA ALA A 46 9.50 3.89 -0.37
C ALA A 46 8.59 5.12 -0.16
N VAL A 47 8.62 5.73 1.04
CA VAL A 47 7.72 6.84 1.41
C VAL A 47 7.97 8.10 0.56
N GLY A 48 9.21 8.33 0.15
CA GLY A 48 9.60 9.49 -0.65
C GLY A 48 9.25 9.37 -2.13
N ASP A 49 9.01 8.15 -2.61
CA ASP A 49 8.91 7.83 -4.03
C ASP A 49 7.73 8.55 -4.72
N LYS A 50 7.98 8.98 -5.96
CA LYS A 50 7.00 9.73 -6.74
C LYS A 50 5.79 8.87 -7.13
N THR A 51 6.02 7.60 -7.47
CA THR A 51 4.96 6.67 -7.89
C THR A 51 4.06 6.31 -6.70
N PHE A 52 4.63 6.15 -5.50
CA PHE A 52 3.85 5.98 -4.29
C PHE A 52 2.95 7.19 -4.03
N LYS A 53 3.50 8.42 -4.06
CA LYS A 53 2.71 9.65 -3.88
C LYS A 53 1.61 9.80 -4.93
N GLN A 54 1.90 9.46 -6.19
CA GLN A 54 0.91 9.46 -7.26
C GLN A 54 -0.23 8.46 -6.98
N ARG A 55 0.12 7.22 -6.59
CA ARG A 55 -0.86 6.19 -6.25
C ARG A 55 -1.75 6.58 -5.06
N VAL A 56 -1.22 7.30 -4.08
CA VAL A 56 -1.99 7.84 -2.94
C VAL A 56 -3.03 8.86 -3.41
N LEU A 57 -2.68 9.75 -4.35
CA LEU A 57 -3.64 10.71 -4.91
C LEU A 57 -4.75 10.01 -5.69
N GLU A 58 -4.40 9.01 -6.50
CA GLU A 58 -5.36 8.17 -7.22
C GLU A 58 -6.29 7.44 -6.25
N PHE A 59 -5.72 6.88 -5.17
CA PHE A 59 -6.49 6.20 -4.14
C PHE A 59 -7.54 7.10 -3.49
N TYR A 60 -7.19 8.36 -3.19
CA TYR A 60 -8.17 9.32 -2.64
C TYR A 60 -9.21 9.77 -3.66
N ALA A 61 -8.85 9.84 -4.96
CA ALA A 61 -9.82 10.12 -6.01
C ALA A 61 -10.82 8.95 -6.19
N GLU A 62 -10.34 7.71 -6.06
CA GLU A 62 -11.15 6.48 -6.09
C GLU A 62 -12.02 6.33 -4.83
N ASN A 63 -11.57 6.85 -3.69
CA ASN A 63 -12.21 6.74 -2.38
C ASN A 63 -12.41 8.13 -1.74
N PRO A 64 -13.39 8.93 -2.21
CA PRO A 64 -13.68 10.24 -1.64
C PRO A 64 -14.07 10.15 -0.16
N LEU A 65 -13.65 11.16 0.62
CA LEU A 65 -13.94 11.28 2.05
C LEU A 65 -15.41 11.63 2.34
#